data_AF-A0A8H3NZ76-F1
#
_entry.id   AF-A0A8H3NZ76-F1
#
_cell.length_a   1.000
_cell.length_b   1.000
_cell.length_c   1.000
_cell.angle_alpha   90.00
_cell.angle_beta   90.00
_cell.angle_gamma   90.00
#
_symmetry.space_group_name_H-M   'P 1'
#
loop_
_entity.id
_entity.type
_entity.pdbx_description
1 polymer ?
#
loop_
_entity_poly.entity_id
_entity_poly.type
_entity_poly.pdbx_seq_one_letter_code
_entity_poly.pdbx_strand_id
1 'polypeptide(L)'
;MATYETDPEIGFDQDNPKYWRTLHLKLHYAIFVKDMAEVKRVLSLGADINFKNEYGYTALEWADHLKHLEVAKCLLQNMNIKLHGYVEILKHIRTKHPIIVRALLEMGVTGMLAKNKCYHRGLILQACRVGHPTILQMLINCVPGYMITDYKQVYLQVAASEHNDDVLEILRERARQEEVWRENYFRPRTSVTPVQLPPRDLEYEKIFDEYINPDAYLP
;
A
#
# COMPACT_ATOMS: atom_id res chain seq x y z
N MET A 1 37.21 -8.96 -1.23
CA MET A 1 36.58 -10.23 -0.82
C MET A 1 36.67 -10.29 0.70
N ALA A 2 35.59 -9.97 1.41
CA ALA A 2 35.56 -10.09 2.87
C ALA A 2 35.33 -11.57 3.21
N THR A 3 36.32 -12.21 3.81
CA THR A 3 36.26 -13.59 4.27
C THR A 3 35.39 -13.64 5.51
N TYR A 4 34.14 -14.06 5.36
CA TYR A 4 33.33 -14.55 6.48
C TYR A 4 34.01 -15.83 6.97
N GLU A 5 34.95 -15.71 7.89
CA GLU A 5 35.54 -16.86 8.57
C GLU A 5 34.41 -17.63 9.25
N THR A 6 34.03 -18.74 8.64
CA THR A 6 33.06 -19.69 9.17
C THR A 6 33.74 -20.46 10.28
N ASP A 7 33.74 -19.90 11.50
CA ASP A 7 34.18 -20.65 12.66
C ASP A 7 33.14 -21.78 12.93
N PRO A 8 33.51 -23.07 12.85
CA PRO A 8 32.54 -24.16 12.67
C PRO A 8 31.64 -24.45 13.87
N GLU A 9 31.97 -24.01 15.07
CA GLU A 9 31.10 -24.19 16.24
C GLU A 9 31.20 -22.94 17.11
N ILE A 10 30.10 -22.18 17.19
CA ILE A 10 29.97 -21.18 18.23
C ILE A 10 29.92 -21.97 19.55
N GLY A 11 31.04 -22.04 20.26
CA GLY A 11 31.02 -22.47 21.66
C GLY A 11 29.96 -21.66 22.39
N PHE A 12 29.05 -22.34 23.10
CA PHE A 12 27.97 -21.72 23.88
C PHE A 12 28.57 -21.02 25.12
N ASP A 13 29.35 -19.97 24.91
CA ASP A 13 29.90 -19.12 25.94
C ASP A 13 29.21 -17.75 25.85
N GLN A 14 28.02 -17.67 26.46
CA GLN A 14 27.20 -16.45 26.50
C GLN A 14 27.83 -15.34 27.34
N ASP A 15 28.84 -15.67 28.15
CA ASP A 15 29.59 -14.73 28.98
C ASP A 15 30.66 -13.98 28.17
N ASN A 16 31.03 -14.48 26.98
CA ASN A 16 31.98 -13.84 26.09
C ASN A 16 31.32 -12.70 25.28
N PRO A 17 31.76 -11.43 25.40
CA PRO A 17 31.19 -10.32 24.63
C PRO A 17 31.30 -10.48 23.11
N LYS A 18 32.29 -11.25 22.63
CA LYS A 18 32.44 -11.54 21.19
C LYS A 18 31.35 -12.48 20.67
N TYR A 19 30.78 -13.33 21.53
CA TYR A 19 29.71 -14.26 21.18
C TYR A 19 28.53 -13.53 20.54
N TRP A 20 28.01 -12.49 21.22
CA TRP A 20 26.86 -11.73 20.75
C TRP A 20 27.12 -11.04 19.42
N ARG A 21 28.31 -10.43 19.27
CA ARG A 21 28.71 -9.81 17.99
C ARG A 21 28.72 -10.84 16.85
N THR A 22 29.32 -12.01 17.07
CA THR A 22 29.37 -13.08 16.08
C THR A 22 27.98 -13.63 15.78
N LEU A 23 27.13 -13.82 16.80
CA LEU A 23 25.75 -14.29 16.63
C LEU A 23 24.92 -13.33 15.77
N HIS A 24 25.02 -12.02 16.01
CA HIS A 24 24.32 -11.00 15.22
C HIS A 24 24.82 -10.96 13.77
N LEU A 25 26.13 -11.09 13.55
CA LEU A 25 26.69 -11.17 12.20
C LEU A 25 26.28 -12.47 11.48
N LYS A 26 26.17 -13.58 12.21
CA LYS A 26 25.69 -14.85 11.68
C LYS A 26 24.25 -14.76 11.19
N LEU A 27 23.40 -13.99 11.86
CA LEU A 27 22.06 -13.69 11.36
C LEU A 27 22.11 -13.04 9.97
N HIS A 28 22.93 -12.01 9.78
CA HIS A 28 23.08 -11.34 8.49
C HIS A 28 23.61 -12.27 7.39
N TYR A 29 24.57 -13.13 7.73
CA TYR A 29 25.10 -14.13 6.81
C TYR A 29 24.05 -15.17 6.42
N ALA A 30 23.28 -15.69 7.38
CA ALA A 30 22.19 -16.63 7.11
C ALA A 30 21.12 -16.00 6.19
N ILE A 31 20.82 -14.72 6.38
CA ILE A 31 19.93 -13.95 5.50
C ILE A 31 20.51 -13.82 4.09
N PHE A 32 21.82 -13.58 3.96
CA PHE A 32 22.52 -13.49 2.68
C PHE A 32 22.44 -14.80 1.89
N VAL A 33 22.70 -15.94 2.54
CA VAL A 33 22.63 -17.28 1.93
C VAL A 33 21.18 -17.76 1.76
N LYS A 34 20.20 -17.04 2.31
CA LYS A 34 18.77 -17.40 2.33
C LYS A 34 18.50 -18.73 3.08
N ASP A 35 19.30 -19.02 4.09
CA ASP A 35 19.12 -20.20 4.93
C ASP A 35 18.07 -19.94 6.02
N MET A 36 16.82 -20.34 5.73
CA MET A 36 15.71 -20.16 6.67
C MET A 36 15.85 -20.98 7.95
N ALA A 37 16.53 -22.12 7.92
CA ALA A 37 16.72 -22.96 9.10
C ALA A 37 17.69 -22.25 10.06
N GLU A 38 18.79 -21.74 9.52
CA GLU A 38 19.78 -21.01 10.30
C GLU A 38 19.24 -19.67 10.80
N VAL A 39 18.45 -18.94 10.01
CA VAL A 39 17.77 -17.71 10.46
C VAL A 39 16.91 -18.00 11.70
N LYS A 40 16.06 -19.03 11.66
CA LYS A 40 15.22 -19.41 12.80
C LYS A 40 16.05 -19.83 14.00
N ARG A 41 17.11 -20.62 13.78
CA ARG A 41 18.00 -21.09 14.84
C ARG A 41 18.69 -19.91 15.53
N VAL A 42 19.29 -18.99 14.77
CA VAL A 42 20.00 -17.82 15.30
C VAL A 42 19.03 -16.85 16.02
N LEU A 43 17.82 -16.66 15.51
CA LEU A 43 16.79 -15.89 16.21
C LEU A 43 16.38 -16.55 17.53
N SER A 44 16.27 -17.88 17.58
CA SER A 44 15.95 -18.61 18.82
C SER A 44 17.03 -18.50 19.89
N LEU A 45 18.27 -18.21 19.48
CA LEU A 45 19.41 -17.93 20.37
C LEU A 45 19.44 -16.48 20.88
N GLY A 46 18.47 -15.64 20.50
CA GLY A 46 18.38 -14.26 20.98
C GLY A 46 19.18 -13.25 20.17
N ALA A 47 19.47 -13.54 18.90
CA ALA A 47 20.13 -12.56 18.03
C ALA A 47 19.31 -11.27 17.92
N ASP A 48 19.95 -10.13 18.17
CA ASP A 48 19.33 -8.81 18.00
C ASP A 48 19.10 -8.49 16.51
N ILE A 49 17.82 -8.33 16.16
CA ILE A 49 17.37 -7.95 14.82
C ILE A 49 17.74 -6.50 14.44
N ASN A 50 18.00 -5.65 15.43
CA ASN A 50 18.37 -4.25 15.24
C ASN A 50 19.88 -4.04 15.14
N PHE A 51 20.68 -5.08 15.36
CA PHE A 51 22.12 -5.01 15.15
C PHE A 51 22.41 -4.68 13.68
N LYS A 52 23.33 -3.74 13.46
CA LYS A 52 23.73 -3.32 12.12
C LYS A 52 24.98 -4.07 11.67
N ASN A 53 24.94 -4.62 10.47
CA ASN A 53 26.12 -5.19 9.83
C ASN A 53 27.16 -4.11 9.45
N GLU A 54 28.26 -4.55 8.83
CA GLU A 54 29.36 -3.67 8.39
C GLU A 54 28.93 -2.65 7.32
N TYR A 55 27.82 -2.91 6.63
CA TYR A 55 27.21 -2.00 5.65
C TYR A 55 26.19 -1.04 6.29
N GLY A 56 25.96 -1.13 7.60
CA GLY A 56 25.02 -0.28 8.33
C GLY A 56 23.56 -0.71 8.26
N TYR A 57 23.26 -1.90 7.70
CA TYR A 57 21.91 -2.44 7.59
C TYR A 57 21.58 -3.34 8.77
N THR A 58 20.34 -3.24 9.25
CA THR A 58 19.73 -4.21 10.17
C THR A 58 19.35 -5.50 9.45
N ALA A 59 19.04 -6.56 10.20
CA ALA A 59 18.63 -7.84 9.61
C ALA A 59 17.42 -7.69 8.68
N LEU A 60 16.45 -6.86 9.07
CA LEU A 60 15.24 -6.61 8.29
C LEU A 60 15.51 -5.80 7.01
N GLU A 61 16.37 -4.79 7.08
CA GLU A 61 16.78 -3.99 5.91
C GLU A 61 17.63 -4.82 4.94
N TRP A 62 18.47 -5.71 5.46
CA TRP A 62 19.26 -6.62 4.64
C TRP A 62 18.35 -7.61 3.87
N ALA A 63 17.29 -8.09 4.51
CA ALA A 63 16.28 -8.91 3.84
C ALA A 63 15.53 -8.14 2.74
N ASP A 64 15.27 -6.84 2.92
CA ASP A 64 14.68 -5.98 1.88
C ASP A 64 15.63 -5.81 0.69
N HIS A 65 16.88 -5.48 0.97
CA HIS A 65 17.91 -5.29 -0.06
C HIS A 65 18.11 -6.54 -0.92
N LEU A 66 18.08 -7.71 -0.31
CA LEU A 66 18.20 -9.01 -0.98
C LEU A 66 16.88 -9.55 -1.56
N LYS A 67 15.76 -8.85 -1.34
CA LYS A 67 14.41 -9.26 -1.79
C LYS A 67 13.93 -10.59 -1.19
N HIS A 68 14.33 -10.87 0.05
CA HIS A 68 13.98 -12.09 0.78
C HIS A 68 12.69 -11.93 1.58
N LEU A 69 11.54 -12.04 0.91
CA LEU A 69 10.21 -11.85 1.53
C LEU A 69 9.95 -12.76 2.74
N GLU A 70 10.26 -14.06 2.62
CA GLU A 70 10.00 -15.03 3.69
C GLU A 70 10.88 -14.80 4.92
N VAL A 71 12.11 -14.32 4.71
CA VAL A 71 12.98 -13.86 5.81
C VAL A 71 12.37 -12.65 6.50
N ALA A 72 11.93 -11.64 5.73
CA ALA A 72 11.30 -10.45 6.29
C ALA A 72 10.06 -10.79 7.13
N LYS A 73 9.21 -11.72 6.66
CA LYS A 73 8.07 -12.23 7.43
C LYS A 73 8.51 -12.92 8.73
N CYS A 74 9.54 -13.75 8.68
CA CYS A 74 10.08 -14.44 9.84
C CYS A 74 10.59 -13.44 10.90
N LEU A 75 11.30 -12.40 10.46
CA LEU A 75 11.81 -11.34 11.34
C LEU A 75 10.69 -10.51 11.98
N LEU A 76 9.60 -10.28 11.25
CA LEU A 76 8.44 -9.53 11.71
C LEU A 76 7.44 -10.37 12.53
N GLN A 77 7.64 -11.68 12.65
CA GLN A 77 6.65 -12.59 13.24
C GLN A 77 6.31 -12.28 14.70
N ASN A 78 7.28 -11.78 15.47
CA ASN A 78 7.09 -11.40 16.87
C ASN A 78 6.51 -9.99 17.05
N MET A 79 6.37 -9.21 15.97
CA MET A 79 5.85 -7.86 16.04
C MET A 79 4.33 -7.88 16.28
N ASN A 80 3.85 -7.04 17.20
CA ASN A 80 2.41 -6.83 17.36
C ASN A 80 1.88 -5.93 16.21
N ILE A 81 1.47 -6.56 15.11
CA ILE A 81 0.99 -5.90 13.90
C ILE A 81 -0.23 -5.00 14.18
N LYS A 82 -1.10 -5.38 15.12
CA LYS A 82 -2.31 -4.59 15.44
C LYS A 82 -1.97 -3.23 16.05
N LEU A 83 -0.93 -3.17 16.87
CA LEU A 83 -0.53 -1.95 17.57
C LEU A 83 0.49 -1.14 16.77
N HIS A 84 1.50 -1.81 16.21
CA HIS A 84 2.65 -1.14 15.59
C HIS A 84 2.65 -1.19 14.06
N GLY A 85 1.80 -2.00 13.43
CA GLY A 85 1.86 -2.26 11.98
C GLY A 85 1.70 -1.01 11.11
N TYR A 86 0.87 -0.04 11.52
CA TYR A 86 0.70 1.22 10.79
C TYR A 86 1.94 2.13 10.88
N VAL A 87 2.58 2.18 12.04
CA VAL A 87 3.79 3.01 12.23
C VAL A 87 4.96 2.41 11.46
N GLU A 88 5.11 1.09 11.51
CA GLU A 88 6.21 0.40 10.83
C GLU A 88 6.07 0.47 9.30
N ILE A 89 4.87 0.23 8.74
CA ILE A 89 4.66 0.35 7.29
C ILE A 89 4.93 1.78 6.80
N LEU A 90 4.51 2.79 7.58
CA LEU A 90 4.74 4.19 7.24
C LEU A 90 6.23 4.56 7.24
N LYS A 91 6.99 4.04 8.21
CA LYS A 91 8.46 4.19 8.25
C LYS A 91 9.10 3.57 7.00
N HIS A 92 8.71 2.35 6.63
CA HIS A 92 9.28 1.66 5.47
C HIS A 92 8.87 2.23 4.11
N ILE A 93 7.70 2.88 4.03
CA ILE A 93 7.34 3.67 2.84
C ILE A 93 8.30 4.84 2.70
N ARG A 94 8.62 5.56 3.78
CA ARG A 94 9.55 6.71 3.75
C ARG A 94 10.97 6.31 3.39
N THR A 95 11.43 5.17 3.90
CA THR A 95 12.76 4.63 3.59
C THR A 95 12.81 3.85 2.28
N LYS A 96 11.71 3.75 1.54
CA LYS A 96 11.62 3.06 0.23
C LYS A 96 11.97 1.56 0.30
N HIS A 97 11.44 0.84 1.29
CA HIS A 97 11.65 -0.61 1.46
C HIS A 97 10.44 -1.45 1.00
N PRO A 98 10.32 -1.80 -0.30
CA PRO A 98 9.12 -2.40 -0.85
C PRO A 98 8.83 -3.82 -0.33
N ILE A 99 9.86 -4.61 -0.01
CA ILE A 99 9.69 -6.02 0.38
C ILE A 99 9.15 -6.09 1.81
N ILE A 100 9.62 -5.21 2.68
CA ILE A 100 9.07 -5.09 4.04
C ILE A 100 7.62 -4.60 3.98
N VAL A 101 7.31 -3.60 3.14
CA VAL A 101 5.92 -3.14 2.94
C VAL A 101 5.04 -4.30 2.48
N ARG A 102 5.49 -5.11 1.53
CA ARG A 102 4.76 -6.31 1.07
C ARG A 102 4.55 -7.31 2.20
N ALA A 103 5.58 -7.62 2.97
CA ALA A 103 5.49 -8.53 4.11
C ALA A 103 4.44 -8.04 5.12
N LEU A 104 4.48 -6.75 5.51
CA LEU A 104 3.52 -6.15 6.44
C LEU A 104 2.08 -6.21 5.92
N LEU A 105 1.87 -5.95 4.62
CA LEU A 105 0.55 -6.07 3.99
C LEU A 105 0.02 -7.52 4.04
N GLU A 106 0.85 -8.51 3.76
CA GLU A 106 0.50 -9.94 3.80
C GLU A 106 0.27 -10.46 5.24
N MET A 107 0.96 -9.90 6.23
CA MET A 107 0.85 -10.31 7.64
C MET A 107 -0.42 -9.79 8.35
N GLY A 108 -1.22 -8.92 7.70
CA GLY A 108 -2.54 -8.53 8.20
C GLY A 108 -2.79 -7.03 8.32
N VAL A 109 -1.81 -6.17 7.97
CA VAL A 109 -2.03 -4.72 7.92
C VAL A 109 -3.16 -4.36 6.95
N THR A 110 -3.32 -5.12 5.86
CA THR A 110 -4.41 -4.96 4.89
C THR A 110 -5.80 -4.93 5.54
N GLY A 111 -6.04 -5.77 6.55
CA GLY A 111 -7.33 -5.79 7.28
C GLY A 111 -7.58 -4.53 8.10
N MET A 112 -6.54 -3.85 8.58
CA MET A 112 -6.65 -2.56 9.25
C MET A 112 -6.96 -1.44 8.24
N LEU A 113 -6.31 -1.48 7.08
CA LEU A 113 -6.50 -0.50 6.00
C LEU A 113 -7.90 -0.57 5.38
N ALA A 114 -8.45 -1.77 5.22
CA ALA A 114 -9.81 -1.97 4.74
C ALA A 114 -10.88 -1.37 5.67
N LYS A 115 -10.65 -1.42 6.99
CA LYS A 115 -11.56 -0.86 8.00
C LYS A 115 -11.48 0.66 8.08
N ASN A 116 -10.29 1.24 7.90
CA ASN A 116 -10.06 2.67 8.03
C ASN A 116 -9.52 3.26 6.73
N LYS A 117 -10.44 3.78 5.90
CA LYS A 117 -10.11 4.42 4.61
C LYS A 117 -9.15 5.60 4.78
N CYS A 118 -9.18 6.33 5.90
CA CYS A 118 -8.30 7.47 6.13
C CYS A 118 -6.83 7.03 6.27
N TYR A 119 -6.57 5.93 6.99
CA TYR A 119 -5.23 5.37 7.12
C TYR A 119 -4.70 4.88 5.77
N HIS A 120 -5.52 4.18 5.00
CA HIS A 120 -5.13 3.73 3.66
C HIS A 120 -4.81 4.91 2.73
N ARG A 121 -5.68 5.92 2.67
CA ARG A 121 -5.44 7.15 1.89
C ARG A 121 -4.17 7.86 2.33
N GLY A 122 -3.88 7.90 3.63
CA GLY A 122 -2.67 8.49 4.19
C GLY A 122 -1.39 7.79 3.73
N LEU A 123 -1.39 6.46 3.67
CA LEU A 123 -0.24 5.70 3.15
C LEU A 123 -0.03 5.95 1.64
N ILE A 124 -1.12 6.01 0.86
CA ILE A 124 -1.03 6.33 -0.57
C ILE A 124 -0.47 7.76 -0.76
N LEU A 125 -0.94 8.75 0.00
CA LEU A 125 -0.38 10.10 -0.05
C LEU A 125 1.12 10.10 0.23
N GLN A 126 1.57 9.35 1.24
CA GLN A 126 2.99 9.26 1.56
C GLN A 126 3.79 8.56 0.45
N ALA A 127 3.24 7.50 -0.18
CA ALA A 127 3.87 6.86 -1.33
C ALA A 127 3.96 7.81 -2.54
N CYS A 128 2.95 8.65 -2.76
CA CYS A 128 2.98 9.69 -3.80
C CYS A 128 4.06 10.75 -3.56
N ARG A 129 4.28 11.12 -2.30
CA ARG A 129 5.35 12.06 -1.92
C ARG A 129 6.74 11.48 -2.14
N VAL A 130 6.93 10.24 -1.67
CA VAL A 130 8.21 9.55 -1.71
C VAL A 130 8.61 9.17 -3.15
N GLY A 131 7.61 8.96 -4.02
CA GLY A 131 7.85 8.70 -5.43
C GLY A 131 8.28 7.27 -5.73
N HIS A 132 7.71 6.27 -5.04
CA HIS A 132 8.07 4.87 -5.26
C HIS A 132 6.95 4.08 -5.98
N PRO A 133 7.09 3.81 -7.30
CA PRO A 133 6.07 3.12 -8.12
C PRO A 133 5.58 1.78 -7.56
N THR A 134 6.50 0.90 -7.17
CA THR A 134 6.13 -0.44 -6.67
C THR A 134 5.33 -0.37 -5.38
N ILE A 135 5.73 0.49 -4.44
CA ILE A 135 5.02 0.70 -3.17
C ILE A 135 3.63 1.25 -3.43
N LEU A 136 3.51 2.24 -4.31
CA LEU A 136 2.22 2.78 -4.70
C LEU A 136 1.31 1.69 -5.27
N GLN A 137 1.80 0.89 -6.22
CA GLN A 137 1.02 -0.19 -6.83
C GLN A 137 0.57 -1.23 -5.79
N MET A 138 1.45 -1.58 -4.84
CA MET A 138 1.10 -2.48 -3.73
C MET A 138 0.00 -1.90 -2.85
N LEU A 139 0.05 -0.60 -2.53
CA LEU A 139 -0.96 0.06 -1.71
C LEU A 139 -2.29 0.24 -2.44
N ILE A 140 -2.29 0.55 -3.73
CA ILE A 140 -3.53 0.66 -4.53
C ILE A 140 -4.22 -0.71 -4.61
N ASN A 141 -3.45 -1.78 -4.79
CA ASN A 141 -4.01 -3.12 -4.98
C ASN A 141 -4.31 -3.86 -3.67
N CYS A 142 -3.89 -3.35 -2.50
CA CYS A 142 -4.03 -4.11 -1.25
C CYS A 142 -5.48 -4.18 -0.75
N VAL A 143 -6.28 -3.13 -0.95
CA VAL A 143 -7.68 -3.09 -0.50
C VAL A 143 -8.62 -3.32 -1.68
N PRO A 144 -9.34 -4.46 -1.73
CA PRO A 144 -10.32 -4.71 -2.79
C PRO A 144 -11.42 -3.65 -2.80
N GLY A 145 -11.74 -3.14 -3.99
CA GLY A 145 -12.81 -2.15 -4.18
C GLY A 145 -12.45 -0.72 -3.77
N TYR A 146 -11.21 -0.46 -3.34
CA TYR A 146 -10.73 0.91 -3.19
C TYR A 146 -10.55 1.54 -4.58
N MET A 147 -11.18 2.70 -4.79
CA MET A 147 -11.04 3.51 -6.00
C MET A 147 -10.20 4.75 -5.71
N ILE A 148 -9.18 5.00 -6.53
CA ILE A 148 -8.35 6.21 -6.41
C ILE A 148 -9.10 7.45 -6.89
N THR A 149 -10.09 7.31 -7.77
CA THR A 149 -10.85 8.42 -8.37
C THR A 149 -11.44 9.39 -7.34
N ASP A 150 -11.82 8.90 -6.16
CA ASP A 150 -12.45 9.72 -5.12
C ASP A 150 -11.50 10.78 -4.54
N TYR A 151 -10.19 10.51 -4.55
CA TYR A 151 -9.14 11.39 -4.02
C TYR A 151 -8.04 11.71 -5.05
N LYS A 152 -8.29 11.40 -6.32
CA LYS A 152 -7.36 11.52 -7.46
C LYS A 152 -6.65 12.86 -7.49
N GLN A 153 -7.38 13.95 -7.33
CA GLN A 153 -6.81 15.30 -7.43
C GLN A 153 -5.72 15.55 -6.39
N VAL A 154 -5.94 15.09 -5.15
CA VAL A 154 -4.95 15.24 -4.07
C VAL A 154 -3.72 14.39 -4.35
N TYR A 155 -3.91 13.15 -4.82
CA TYR A 155 -2.78 12.27 -5.17
C TYR A 155 -1.93 12.82 -6.31
N LEU A 156 -2.58 13.32 -7.37
CA LEU A 156 -1.90 13.92 -8.51
C LEU A 156 -1.19 15.21 -8.13
N GLN A 157 -1.82 16.09 -7.33
CA GLN A 157 -1.20 17.34 -6.89
C GLN A 157 0.07 17.08 -6.08
N VAL A 158 0.03 16.12 -5.15
CA VAL A 158 1.16 15.77 -4.29
C VAL A 158 2.28 15.11 -5.09
N ALA A 159 1.96 14.19 -5.99
CA ALA A 159 2.97 13.57 -6.86
C ALA A 159 3.60 14.60 -7.81
N ALA A 160 2.83 15.56 -8.33
CA ALA A 160 3.31 16.64 -9.17
C ALA A 160 4.19 17.63 -8.42
N SER A 161 3.85 17.98 -7.18
CA SER A 161 4.65 18.90 -6.37
C SER A 161 6.03 18.35 -6.02
N GLU A 162 6.17 17.02 -5.99
CA GLU A 162 7.42 16.33 -5.66
C GLU A 162 8.12 15.82 -6.94
N HIS A 163 7.63 16.20 -8.13
CA HIS A 163 8.18 15.84 -9.45
C HIS A 163 8.30 14.33 -9.71
N ASN A 164 7.35 13.55 -9.20
CA ASN A 164 7.33 12.09 -9.35
C ASN A 164 6.53 11.65 -10.59
N ASP A 165 7.12 11.76 -11.77
CA ASP A 165 6.44 11.48 -13.06
C ASP A 165 5.96 10.03 -13.20
N ASP A 166 6.77 9.05 -12.78
CA ASP A 166 6.39 7.61 -12.81
C ASP A 166 5.12 7.34 -11.99
N VAL A 167 5.01 7.99 -10.83
CA VAL A 167 3.85 7.87 -9.96
C VAL A 167 2.64 8.58 -10.58
N LEU A 168 2.84 9.74 -11.19
CA LEU A 168 1.78 10.45 -11.91
C LEU A 168 1.20 9.59 -13.03
N GLU A 169 2.04 8.91 -13.80
CA GLU A 169 1.61 8.02 -14.86
C GLU A 169 0.77 6.86 -14.32
N ILE A 170 1.24 6.18 -13.26
CA ILE A 170 0.50 5.09 -12.61
C ILE A 170 -0.87 5.57 -12.10
N LEU A 171 -0.92 6.72 -11.45
CA LEU A 171 -2.18 7.28 -10.92
C LEU A 171 -3.14 7.66 -12.06
N ARG A 172 -2.64 8.25 -13.15
CA ARG A 172 -3.47 8.62 -14.31
C ARG A 172 -4.03 7.40 -14.99
N GLU A 173 -3.19 6.40 -15.26
CA GLU A 173 -3.61 5.17 -15.93
C GLU A 173 -4.62 4.40 -15.07
N ARG A 174 -4.36 4.27 -13.77
CA ARG A 174 -5.31 3.63 -12.86
C ARG A 174 -6.65 4.37 -12.80
N ALA A 175 -6.64 5.70 -12.79
CA ALA A 175 -7.87 6.48 -12.73
C ALA A 175 -8.67 6.34 -14.02
N ARG A 176 -8.01 6.33 -15.18
CA ARG A 176 -8.64 6.08 -16.49
C ARG A 176 -9.31 4.72 -16.52
N GLN A 177 -8.66 3.68 -16.00
CA GLN A 177 -9.25 2.35 -15.89
C GLN A 177 -10.50 2.33 -15.01
N GLU A 178 -10.47 3.02 -13.87
CA GLU A 178 -11.60 3.15 -12.95
C GLU A 178 -12.77 3.96 -13.56
N GLU A 179 -12.47 5.02 -14.32
CA GLU A 179 -13.46 5.83 -15.06
C GLU A 179 -14.16 4.99 -16.15
N VAL A 180 -13.40 4.28 -16.99
CA VAL A 180 -13.95 3.37 -18.00
C VAL A 180 -14.79 2.26 -17.35
N TRP A 181 -14.34 1.74 -16.22
CA TRP A 181 -15.12 0.76 -15.45
C TRP A 181 -16.45 1.37 -14.97
N ARG A 182 -16.45 2.60 -14.43
CA ARG A 182 -17.68 3.30 -14.03
C ARG A 182 -18.61 3.53 -15.23
N GLU A 183 -18.10 3.96 -16.36
CA GLU A 183 -18.91 4.19 -17.56
C GLU A 183 -19.57 2.92 -18.10
N ASN A 184 -18.88 1.78 -18.03
CA ASN A 184 -19.39 0.51 -18.55
C ASN A 184 -20.36 -0.19 -17.59
N TYR A 185 -20.11 -0.15 -16.28
CA TYR A 185 -20.92 -0.86 -15.28
C TYR A 185 -21.98 0.00 -14.60
N PHE A 186 -21.84 1.33 -14.63
CA PHE A 186 -22.77 2.30 -14.07
C PHE A 186 -23.56 3.06 -15.15
N ARG A 187 -23.80 2.45 -16.32
CA ARG A 187 -24.93 2.89 -17.14
C ARG A 187 -26.20 2.63 -16.32
N PRO A 188 -26.98 3.65 -15.92
CA PRO A 188 -28.36 3.37 -15.57
C PRO A 188 -28.95 2.62 -16.76
N ARG A 189 -29.71 1.53 -16.51
CA ARG A 189 -30.59 0.94 -17.53
C ARG A 189 -31.73 1.91 -17.81
N THR A 190 -31.40 3.11 -18.26
CA THR A 190 -32.35 4.00 -18.88
C THR A 190 -31.98 3.98 -20.35
N SER A 191 -32.62 3.05 -21.07
CA SER A 191 -33.17 3.46 -22.36
C SER A 191 -34.12 4.62 -22.06
N VAL A 192 -33.58 5.83 -21.91
CA VAL A 192 -34.39 7.02 -22.09
C VAL A 192 -34.69 6.99 -23.58
N THR A 193 -35.78 6.31 -23.96
CA THR A 193 -36.46 6.71 -25.18
C THR A 193 -36.65 8.22 -25.01
N PRO A 194 -36.12 9.06 -25.92
CA PRO A 194 -36.46 10.47 -25.89
C PRO A 194 -37.97 10.54 -25.76
N VAL A 195 -38.48 11.20 -24.73
CA VAL A 195 -39.92 11.43 -24.63
C VAL A 195 -40.24 12.25 -25.88
N GLN A 196 -40.76 11.59 -26.91
CA GLN A 196 -41.41 12.30 -27.99
C GLN A 196 -42.60 12.96 -27.33
N LEU A 197 -42.46 14.27 -27.09
CA LEU A 197 -43.60 15.10 -26.73
C LEU A 197 -44.67 14.82 -27.79
N PRO A 198 -45.93 14.54 -27.40
CA PRO A 198 -47.00 14.44 -28.37
C PRO A 198 -46.98 15.70 -29.25
N PRO A 199 -47.27 15.59 -30.55
CA PRO A 199 -47.31 16.76 -31.42
C PRO A 199 -48.19 17.81 -30.76
N ARG A 200 -47.72 19.07 -30.69
CA ARG A 200 -48.54 20.19 -30.22
C ARG A 200 -49.69 20.37 -31.20
N ASP A 201 -50.78 19.68 -30.95
CA ASP A 201 -52.06 19.86 -31.61
C ASP A 201 -52.85 20.96 -30.92
N LEU A 202 -53.80 21.54 -31.66
CA LEU A 202 -54.56 22.71 -31.23
C LEU A 202 -55.35 22.45 -29.93
N GLU A 203 -55.63 21.19 -29.59
CA GLU A 203 -56.21 20.80 -28.31
C GLU A 203 -55.21 20.88 -27.15
N TYR A 204 -53.92 20.57 -27.38
CA TYR A 204 -52.89 20.64 -26.35
C TYR A 204 -52.68 22.07 -25.85
N GLU A 205 -52.64 23.07 -26.75
CA GLU A 205 -52.51 24.48 -26.35
C GLU A 205 -53.77 25.00 -25.66
N LYS A 206 -54.98 24.56 -26.07
CA LYS A 206 -56.22 24.90 -25.36
C LYS A 206 -56.23 24.39 -23.93
N ILE A 207 -55.80 23.15 -23.70
CA ILE A 207 -55.72 22.56 -22.35
C ILE A 207 -54.62 23.24 -21.55
N PHE A 208 -53.49 23.59 -22.18
CA PHE A 208 -52.38 24.27 -21.50
C PHE A 208 -52.77 25.67 -21.02
N ASP A 209 -53.51 26.43 -21.83
CA ASP A 209 -54.02 27.76 -21.47
C ASP A 209 -55.14 27.69 -20.41
N GLU A 210 -55.93 26.61 -20.39
CA GLU A 210 -56.96 26.38 -19.36
C GLU A 210 -56.34 26.06 -17.99
N TYR A 211 -55.21 25.34 -17.97
CA TYR A 211 -54.49 24.96 -16.75
C TYR A 211 -53.52 26.03 -16.23
N ILE A 212 -53.00 26.90 -17.10
CA ILE A 212 -52.21 28.07 -16.73
C ILE A 212 -53.12 29.31 -16.78
N ASN A 213 -54.20 29.29 -16.01
CA ASN A 213 -54.92 30.51 -15.72
C ASN A 213 -54.22 31.19 -14.53
N PRO A 214 -53.49 32.31 -14.72
CA PRO A 214 -52.78 32.99 -13.64
C PRO A 214 -53.72 33.49 -12.53
N ASP A 215 -55.02 33.63 -12.82
CA ASP A 215 -56.05 34.02 -11.86
C ASP A 215 -56.62 32.84 -11.05
N ALA A 216 -56.32 31.59 -11.41
CA ALA A 216 -56.77 30.41 -10.65
C ALA A 216 -55.98 30.17 -9.35
N TYR A 217 -54.86 30.88 -9.17
CA TYR A 217 -53.95 30.75 -8.02
C TYR A 217 -54.05 31.90 -7.00
N LEU A 218 -55.04 32.79 -7.13
CA LEU A 218 -55.32 33.84 -6.13
C LEU A 218 -56.85 33.96 -5.93
N PRO A 219 -57.38 34.11 -4.71
CA PRO A 219 -56.71 34.35 -3.42
C PRO A 219 -56.63 33.13 -2.47
#